data_AF-A0A240EQG6-F1
#
_entry.id   AF-A0A240EQG6-F1
#
_cell.length_a   1.000
_cell.length_b   1.000
_cell.length_c   1.000
_cell.angle_alpha   90.00
_cell.angle_beta   90.00
_cell.angle_gamma   90.00
#
_symmetry.space_group_name_H-M   'P 1'
#
loop_
_entity.id
_entity.type
_entity.pdbx_description
1 polymer ?
#
loop_
_entity_poly.entity_id
_entity_poly.type
_entity_poly.pdbx_seq_one_letter_code
_entity_poly.pdbx_strand_id
1 'polypeptide(L)'
;MIVFNCTKASADFFTVTRSGEKLTCLTPAPDKTIAESMEKDLSHVSFSYDDDLKRTEVFQWQWVVHCVSVKRKKYFLVMDFDTRYCLAFAAGRKGDEIHFLNQFEEQLKANFRYFIDVNQSSQELASELIDTYDRYTQSVAFHQRNDRSVQAHLNEVAWHFEGLCSEVGMLSDRMDFLRFSVTAGNIPRKKKGEQSYFYAKDNFYQFWFDHFHSSGETANNNVIEMLTPSNNSGSGSS
;
A
#
# COMPACT_ATOMS: atom_id res chain seq x y z
N MET A 1 -11.76 -2.86 0.53
CA MET A 1 -11.80 -1.50 1.14
C MET A 1 -10.38 -0.98 1.34
N ILE A 2 -10.13 0.31 1.14
CA ILE A 2 -8.86 0.98 1.48
C ILE A 2 -9.03 1.80 2.76
N VAL A 3 -8.10 1.67 3.70
CA VAL A 3 -8.18 2.37 4.99
C VAL A 3 -6.96 3.28 5.15
N PHE A 4 -7.23 4.59 5.25
CA PHE A 4 -6.22 5.63 5.43
C PHE A 4 -6.09 6.02 6.90
N ASN A 5 -5.02 5.56 7.52
CA ASN A 5 -4.63 5.88 8.89
C ASN A 5 -3.82 7.19 8.90
N CYS A 6 -4.49 8.27 9.26
CA CYS A 6 -3.94 9.62 9.24
C CYS A 6 -3.15 9.91 10.52
N THR A 7 -1.87 10.21 10.35
CA THR A 7 -1.04 10.86 11.38
C THR A 7 -1.67 12.19 11.83
N LYS A 8 -1.20 12.76 12.95
CA LYS A 8 -1.69 14.07 13.39
C LYS A 8 -1.58 15.14 12.29
N ALA A 9 -0.46 15.17 11.56
CA ALA A 9 -0.22 16.18 10.53
C ALA A 9 -1.21 16.07 9.36
N SER A 10 -1.54 14.86 8.90
CA SER A 10 -2.53 14.66 7.84
C SER A 10 -3.95 14.82 8.35
N ALA A 11 -4.26 14.38 9.57
CA ALA A 11 -5.56 14.62 10.18
C ALA A 11 -5.87 16.12 10.32
N ASP A 12 -4.88 16.91 10.74
CA ASP A 12 -4.98 18.37 10.80
C ASP A 12 -5.12 18.99 9.38
N PHE A 13 -4.58 18.36 8.34
CA PHE A 13 -4.72 18.79 6.94
C PHE A 13 -6.11 18.45 6.36
N PHE A 14 -6.67 17.30 6.66
CA PHE A 14 -8.03 16.91 6.25
C PHE A 14 -9.14 17.59 7.05
N THR A 15 -8.76 18.39 8.05
CA THR A 15 -9.69 19.12 8.91
C THR A 15 -9.69 20.60 8.57
N VAL A 16 -10.86 21.15 8.27
CA VAL A 16 -11.06 22.59 8.05
C VAL A 16 -12.16 23.15 8.93
N THR A 17 -12.06 24.42 9.32
CA THR A 17 -13.14 25.13 9.99
C THR A 17 -13.82 26.05 8.98
N ARG A 18 -15.12 25.88 8.76
CA ARG A 18 -15.94 26.76 7.90
C ARG A 18 -17.11 27.26 8.73
N SER A 19 -17.29 28.58 8.80
CA SER A 19 -18.36 29.21 9.58
C SER A 19 -18.43 28.75 11.05
N GLY A 20 -17.29 28.48 11.67
CA GLY A 20 -17.21 27.98 13.05
C GLY A 20 -17.36 26.46 13.22
N GLU A 21 -17.75 25.74 12.17
CA GLU A 21 -17.91 24.29 12.20
C GLU A 21 -16.67 23.56 11.68
N LYS A 22 -16.29 22.49 12.38
CA LYS A 22 -15.15 21.64 12.00
C LYS A 22 -15.63 20.57 11.02
N LEU A 23 -15.19 20.66 9.78
CA LEU A 23 -15.44 19.67 8.72
C LEU A 23 -14.22 18.76 8.59
N THR A 24 -14.46 17.45 8.56
CA THR A 24 -13.41 16.44 8.38
C THR A 24 -13.99 15.16 7.79
N CYS A 25 -13.20 14.46 6.96
CA CYS A 25 -13.53 13.12 6.47
C CYS A 25 -13.18 12.00 7.48
N LEU A 26 -12.53 12.34 8.60
CA LEU A 26 -12.05 11.38 9.59
C LEU A 26 -13.20 10.83 10.42
N THR A 27 -13.21 9.52 10.63
CA THR A 27 -14.09 8.82 11.57
C THR A 27 -13.26 8.13 12.66
N PRO A 28 -13.86 7.82 13.83
CA PRO A 28 -13.18 7.04 14.86
C PRO A 28 -12.68 5.71 14.31
N ALA A 29 -11.44 5.34 14.65
CA ALA A 29 -10.90 4.03 14.28
C ALA A 29 -11.66 2.92 15.03
N PRO A 30 -11.96 1.78 14.39
CA PRO A 30 -12.64 0.67 15.05
C PRO A 30 -11.77 0.04 16.16
N ASP A 31 -10.45 0.08 16.00
CA ASP A 31 -9.48 -0.50 16.93
C ASP A 31 -8.36 0.49 17.27
N LYS A 32 -7.70 0.23 18.40
CA LYS A 32 -6.65 1.09 18.93
C LYS A 32 -5.41 1.09 18.03
N THR A 33 -5.06 -0.06 17.46
CA THR A 33 -3.92 -0.19 16.54
C THR A 33 -4.34 -0.72 15.17
N ILE A 34 -3.51 -0.46 14.14
CA ILE A 34 -3.73 -1.00 12.80
C ILE A 34 -3.59 -2.54 12.82
N ALA A 35 -2.62 -3.06 13.57
CA ALA A 35 -2.40 -4.50 13.73
C ALA A 35 -3.62 -5.21 14.33
N GLU A 36 -4.25 -4.63 15.36
CA GLU A 36 -5.49 -5.17 15.93
C GLU A 36 -6.64 -5.25 14.90
N SER A 37 -6.78 -4.23 14.03
CA SER A 37 -7.79 -4.29 12.96
C SER A 37 -7.50 -5.43 11.97
N MET A 38 -6.23 -5.60 11.59
CA MET A 38 -5.83 -6.67 10.67
C MET A 38 -5.96 -8.07 11.26
N GLU A 39 -5.63 -8.26 12.54
CA GLU A 39 -5.80 -9.55 13.23
C GLU A 39 -7.29 -9.93 13.33
N LYS A 40 -8.18 -8.96 13.55
CA LYS A 40 -9.62 -9.22 13.61
C LYS A 40 -10.19 -9.65 12.27
N ASP A 41 -9.77 -9.00 11.18
CA ASP A 41 -10.15 -9.40 9.82
C ASP A 41 -9.78 -10.88 9.56
N LEU A 42 -8.60 -11.32 10.01
CA LEU A 42 -8.15 -12.72 9.92
C LEU A 42 -8.92 -13.68 10.85
N SER A 43 -9.35 -13.21 12.03
CA SER A 43 -10.03 -14.04 13.03
C SER A 43 -11.51 -14.31 12.73
N HIS A 44 -12.13 -13.53 11.86
CA HIS A 44 -13.52 -13.74 11.41
C HIS A 44 -13.66 -14.82 10.32
N VAL A 45 -12.54 -15.43 9.91
CA VAL A 45 -12.50 -16.65 9.09
C VAL A 45 -12.87 -17.85 9.98
N SER A 46 -14.16 -17.96 10.32
CA SER A 46 -14.70 -19.22 10.87
C SER A 46 -15.13 -20.10 9.70
N PHE A 47 -14.44 -21.23 9.49
CA PHE A 47 -14.94 -22.30 8.64
C PHE A 47 -16.18 -22.94 9.29
N SER A 48 -17.37 -22.37 9.08
CA SER A 48 -18.60 -23.11 9.33
C SER A 48 -18.87 -24.00 8.12
N TYR A 49 -18.92 -25.31 8.36
CA TYR A 49 -19.25 -26.32 7.34
C TYR A 49 -20.71 -26.30 6.89
N ASP A 50 -21.49 -25.35 7.39
CA ASP A 50 -22.92 -25.25 7.14
C ASP A 50 -23.27 -23.77 6.97
N ASP A 51 -24.14 -23.51 6.01
CA ASP A 51 -24.72 -22.24 5.55
C ASP A 51 -24.02 -21.54 4.37
N ASP A 52 -24.73 -21.50 3.25
CA ASP A 52 -24.47 -20.77 1.99
C ASP A 52 -24.40 -19.23 2.15
N LEU A 53 -24.27 -18.72 3.37
CA LEU A 53 -23.96 -17.34 3.66
C LEU A 53 -22.47 -17.11 3.47
N LYS A 54 -22.08 -16.84 2.21
CA LYS A 54 -20.81 -16.24 1.79
C LYS A 54 -20.45 -15.06 2.70
N ARG A 55 -19.76 -15.32 3.80
CA ARG A 55 -19.02 -14.29 4.55
C ARG A 55 -17.88 -13.87 3.65
N THR A 56 -18.13 -12.81 2.90
CA THR A 56 -17.11 -12.20 2.04
C THR A 56 -16.04 -11.65 2.99
N GLU A 57 -14.85 -12.24 2.95
CA GLU A 57 -13.67 -11.63 3.57
C GLU A 57 -13.61 -10.17 3.12
N VAL A 58 -13.77 -9.23 4.05
CA VAL A 58 -13.66 -7.82 3.71
C VAL A 58 -12.17 -7.52 3.63
N PHE A 59 -11.59 -7.68 2.44
CA PHE A 59 -10.22 -7.26 2.17
C PHE A 59 -10.03 -5.80 2.60
N GLN A 60 -9.14 -5.56 3.57
CA GLN A 60 -8.78 -4.23 4.04
C GLN A 60 -7.33 -3.92 3.70
N TRP A 61 -7.11 -2.95 2.81
CA TRP A 61 -5.77 -2.48 2.50
C TRP A 61 -5.42 -1.25 3.34
N GLN A 62 -4.54 -1.42 4.33
CA GLN A 62 -4.21 -0.41 5.32
C GLN A 62 -3.02 0.47 4.87
N TRP A 63 -3.24 1.79 4.81
CA TRP A 63 -2.23 2.78 4.49
C TRP A 63 -2.06 3.78 5.63
N VAL A 64 -0.87 4.35 5.81
CA VAL A 64 -0.59 5.44 6.75
C VAL A 64 -0.29 6.71 5.97
N VAL A 65 -1.07 7.77 6.23
CA VAL A 65 -0.96 9.05 5.53
C VAL A 65 -0.22 10.05 6.40
N HIS A 66 0.86 10.63 5.88
CA HIS A 66 1.59 11.71 6.53
C HIS A 66 1.68 12.94 5.64
N CYS A 67 1.43 14.11 6.22
CA CYS A 67 1.50 15.39 5.51
C CYS A 67 2.79 16.11 5.93
N VAL A 68 3.69 16.33 4.97
CA VAL A 68 4.96 17.04 5.17
C VAL A 68 4.92 18.43 4.53
N SER A 69 5.82 19.32 4.95
CA SER A 69 5.92 20.66 4.39
C SER A 69 7.33 20.96 3.95
N VAL A 70 7.52 21.24 2.66
CA VAL A 70 8.81 21.63 2.11
C VAL A 70 8.68 23.00 1.46
N LYS A 71 9.47 23.97 1.91
CA LYS A 71 9.43 25.38 1.47
C LYS A 71 7.99 25.92 1.31
N ARG A 72 7.14 25.69 2.32
CA ARG A 72 5.71 26.09 2.40
C ARG A 72 4.74 25.34 1.48
N LYS A 73 5.21 24.48 0.58
CA LYS A 73 4.37 23.53 -0.14
C LYS A 73 4.07 22.32 0.75
N LYS A 74 2.92 21.70 0.52
CA LYS A 74 2.44 20.54 1.28
C LYS A 74 2.43 19.32 0.37
N TYR A 75 2.90 18.21 0.91
CA TYR A 75 3.00 16.94 0.22
C TYR A 75 2.44 15.84 1.11
N PHE A 76 1.84 14.83 0.49
CA PHE A 76 1.50 13.59 1.16
C PHE A 76 2.59 12.55 0.90
N LEU A 77 2.98 11.87 1.96
CA LEU A 77 3.69 10.61 1.94
C LEU A 77 2.71 9.55 2.46
N VAL A 78 2.36 8.60 1.61
CA VAL A 78 1.33 7.59 1.87
C VAL A 78 2.00 6.23 1.83
N MET A 79 2.18 5.63 3.01
CA MET A 79 2.94 4.39 3.17
C MET A 79 2.02 3.21 3.44
N ASP A 80 2.15 2.17 2.63
CA ASP A 80 1.46 0.91 2.87
C ASP A 80 1.92 0.30 4.20
N PHE A 81 0.97 -0.15 5.01
CA PHE A 81 1.26 -0.61 6.37
C PHE A 81 2.15 -1.85 6.38
N ASP A 82 1.96 -2.77 5.43
CA ASP A 82 2.68 -4.04 5.43
C ASP A 82 3.98 -3.97 4.61
N THR A 83 3.90 -3.67 3.32
CA THR A 83 5.04 -3.63 2.39
C THR A 83 5.98 -2.45 2.65
N ARG A 84 5.52 -1.43 3.39
CA ARG A 84 6.23 -0.16 3.64
C ARG A 84 6.58 0.62 2.38
N TYR A 85 5.90 0.32 1.27
CA TYR A 85 6.02 1.10 0.05
C TYR A 85 5.38 2.47 0.24
N CYS A 86 6.05 3.52 -0.22
CA CYS A 86 5.60 4.89 0.00
C CYS A 86 5.32 5.57 -1.33
N LEU A 87 4.09 6.03 -1.50
CA LEU A 87 3.70 6.96 -2.55
C LEU A 87 3.94 8.39 -2.06
N ALA A 88 4.35 9.27 -2.96
CA ALA A 88 4.45 10.70 -2.71
C ALA A 88 3.63 11.49 -3.73
N PHE A 89 2.98 12.58 -3.32
CA PHE A 89 2.32 13.51 -4.23
C PHE A 89 2.01 14.84 -3.55
N ALA A 90 1.69 15.88 -4.33
CA ALA A 90 1.28 17.18 -3.81
C ALA A 90 -0.04 17.06 -3.03
N ALA A 91 -0.15 17.75 -1.89
CA ALA A 91 -1.32 17.62 -1.01
C ALA A 91 -2.56 18.41 -1.48
N GLY A 92 -2.40 19.30 -2.46
CA GLY A 92 -3.48 20.17 -2.94
C GLY A 92 -4.00 21.12 -1.86
N ARG A 93 -5.33 21.24 -1.78
CA ARG A 93 -5.99 22.15 -0.83
C ARG A 93 -6.33 21.44 0.47
N LYS A 94 -6.29 22.20 1.57
CA LYS A 94 -6.66 21.72 2.91
C LYS A 94 -8.13 21.26 2.91
N GLY A 95 -8.39 20.07 3.46
CA GLY A 95 -9.73 19.47 3.51
C GLY A 95 -10.31 19.06 2.15
N ASP A 96 -9.46 18.74 1.17
CA ASP A 96 -9.86 18.26 -0.15
C ASP A 96 -9.52 16.76 -0.28
N GLU A 97 -10.33 15.91 0.36
CA GLU A 97 -10.15 14.45 0.37
C GLU A 97 -10.35 13.82 -1.02
N ILE A 98 -11.17 14.42 -1.87
CA ILE A 98 -11.39 13.95 -3.24
C ILE A 98 -10.13 14.15 -4.08
N HIS A 99 -9.47 15.31 -3.96
CA HIS A 99 -8.17 15.51 -4.59
C HIS A 99 -7.13 14.50 -4.10
N PHE A 100 -7.09 14.22 -2.80
CA PHE A 100 -6.20 13.19 -2.25
C PHE A 100 -6.46 11.81 -2.86
N LEU A 101 -7.71 11.36 -2.92
CA LEU A 101 -8.08 10.05 -3.47
C LEU A 101 -7.68 9.94 -4.94
N ASN A 102 -7.94 10.97 -5.75
CA ASN A 102 -7.55 10.99 -7.15
C ASN A 102 -6.03 10.90 -7.33
N GLN A 103 -5.26 11.66 -6.55
CA GLN A 103 -3.80 11.62 -6.61
C GLN A 103 -3.24 10.28 -6.12
N PHE A 104 -3.83 9.71 -5.07
CA PHE A 104 -3.46 8.40 -4.55
C PHE A 104 -3.68 7.31 -5.60
N GLU A 105 -4.87 7.23 -6.21
CA GLU A 105 -5.20 6.25 -7.25
C GLU A 105 -4.29 6.36 -8.47
N GLU A 106 -4.07 7.59 -8.97
CA GLU A 106 -3.17 7.84 -10.10
C GLU A 106 -1.75 7.36 -9.80
N GLN A 107 -1.21 7.74 -8.64
CA GLN A 107 0.15 7.37 -8.25
C GLN A 107 0.28 5.87 -7.97
N LEU A 108 -0.69 5.26 -7.28
CA LEU A 108 -0.69 3.84 -6.97
C LEU A 108 -0.63 3.00 -8.26
N LYS A 109 -1.54 3.26 -9.21
CA LYS A 109 -1.60 2.54 -10.49
C LYS A 109 -0.38 2.82 -11.36
N ALA A 110 0.16 4.06 -11.35
CA ALA A 110 1.38 4.39 -12.08
C ALA A 110 2.62 3.66 -11.52
N ASN A 111 2.75 3.58 -10.19
CA ASN A 111 3.84 2.85 -9.54
C ASN A 111 3.75 1.35 -9.80
N PHE A 112 2.54 0.78 -9.77
CA PHE A 112 2.35 -0.62 -10.09
C PHE A 112 2.72 -0.94 -11.55
N ARG A 113 2.22 -0.15 -12.51
CA ARG A 113 2.57 -0.30 -13.94
C ARG A 113 4.08 -0.18 -14.18
N TYR A 114 4.74 0.74 -13.50
CA TYR A 114 6.20 0.86 -13.58
C TYR A 114 6.90 -0.45 -13.19
N PHE A 115 6.45 -1.13 -12.13
CA PHE A 115 7.05 -2.41 -11.75
C PHE A 115 6.67 -3.57 -12.67
N ILE A 116 5.50 -3.55 -13.30
CA ILE A 116 5.17 -4.49 -14.37
C ILE A 116 6.19 -4.36 -15.51
N ASP A 117 6.47 -3.13 -15.95
CA ASP A 117 7.44 -2.87 -17.03
C ASP A 117 8.86 -3.29 -16.64
N VAL A 118 9.33 -2.91 -15.45
CA VAL A 118 10.68 -3.25 -14.97
C VAL A 118 10.87 -4.76 -14.81
N ASN A 119 9.82 -5.49 -14.42
CA ASN A 119 9.84 -6.95 -14.32
C ASN A 119 9.50 -7.65 -15.66
N GLN A 120 9.44 -6.91 -16.77
CA GLN A 120 9.18 -7.45 -18.12
C GLN A 120 7.88 -8.27 -18.21
N SER A 121 6.91 -7.93 -17.37
CA SER A 121 5.57 -8.51 -17.37
C SER A 121 4.69 -7.80 -18.40
N SER A 122 3.60 -8.44 -18.83
CA SER A 122 2.74 -7.89 -19.88
C SER A 122 1.82 -6.77 -19.38
N GLN A 123 1.48 -5.84 -20.27
CA GLN A 123 0.53 -4.76 -19.96
C GLN A 123 -0.92 -5.28 -19.84
N GLU A 124 -1.21 -6.43 -20.46
CA GLU A 124 -2.45 -7.17 -20.28
C GLU A 124 -2.58 -7.66 -18.84
N LEU A 125 -1.52 -8.23 -18.28
CA LEU A 125 -1.48 -8.64 -16.86
C LEU A 125 -1.64 -7.44 -15.92
N ALA A 126 -0.99 -6.30 -16.21
CA ALA A 126 -1.22 -5.09 -15.43
C ALA A 126 -2.70 -4.66 -15.44
N SER A 127 -3.35 -4.73 -16.59
CA SER A 127 -4.75 -4.33 -16.75
C SER A 127 -5.67 -5.27 -15.96
N GLU A 128 -5.43 -6.58 -16.03
CA GLU A 128 -6.21 -7.57 -15.26
C GLU A 128 -6.10 -7.33 -13.75
N LEU A 129 -4.87 -7.15 -13.24
CA LEU A 129 -4.62 -6.92 -11.81
C LEU A 129 -5.23 -5.61 -11.33
N ILE A 130 -5.19 -4.55 -12.15
CA ILE A 130 -5.84 -3.27 -11.84
C ILE A 130 -7.36 -3.41 -11.84
N ASP A 131 -7.93 -4.17 -12.79
CA ASP A 131 -9.37 -4.41 -12.84
C ASP A 131 -9.83 -5.21 -11.61
N THR A 132 -9.03 -6.18 -11.15
CA THR A 132 -9.30 -6.88 -9.89
C THR A 132 -9.21 -5.92 -8.71
N TYR A 133 -8.13 -5.13 -8.60
CA TYR A 133 -8.01 -4.09 -7.59
C TYR A 133 -9.28 -3.21 -7.53
N ASP A 134 -9.72 -2.66 -8.66
CA ASP A 134 -10.89 -1.76 -8.74
C ASP A 134 -12.20 -2.42 -8.25
N ARG A 135 -12.32 -3.75 -8.37
CA ARG A 135 -13.45 -4.52 -7.81
C ARG A 135 -13.35 -4.72 -6.30
N TYR A 136 -12.15 -4.91 -5.75
CA TYR A 136 -11.93 -5.16 -4.31
C TYR A 136 -11.86 -3.87 -3.47
N THR A 137 -11.58 -2.72 -4.10
CA THR A 137 -11.34 -1.44 -3.41
C THR A 137 -12.41 -0.37 -3.67
N GLN A 138 -13.68 -0.76 -3.66
CA GLN A 138 -14.82 0.14 -3.93
C GLN A 138 -15.17 1.12 -2.80
N SER A 139 -14.55 0.98 -1.63
CA SER A 139 -14.83 1.82 -0.46
C SER A 139 -13.56 2.27 0.23
N VAL A 140 -13.64 3.43 0.88
CA VAL A 140 -12.53 4.06 1.60
C VAL A 140 -12.96 4.51 2.99
N ALA A 141 -12.04 4.45 3.96
CA ALA A 141 -12.22 5.00 5.29
C ALA A 141 -11.00 5.82 5.72
N PHE A 142 -11.23 6.91 6.46
CA PHE A 142 -10.16 7.75 7.01
C PHE A 142 -10.24 7.74 8.53
N HIS A 143 -9.15 7.40 9.20
CA HIS A 143 -9.10 7.38 10.66
C HIS A 143 -7.91 8.17 11.18
N GLN A 144 -8.08 8.93 12.27
CA GLN A 144 -6.93 9.48 12.97
C GLN A 144 -6.29 8.41 13.84
N ARG A 145 -5.30 7.70 13.28
CA ARG A 145 -4.59 6.60 13.95
C ARG A 145 -3.14 6.58 13.48
N ASN A 146 -2.21 6.48 14.43
CA ASN A 146 -0.78 6.47 14.14
C ASN A 146 -0.17 5.09 14.43
N ASP A 147 0.87 4.74 13.69
CA ASP A 147 1.72 3.58 13.98
C ASP A 147 3.17 4.02 14.11
N ARG A 148 3.80 3.71 15.24
CA ARG A 148 5.17 4.19 15.55
C ARG A 148 6.22 3.58 14.62
N SER A 149 6.03 2.33 14.18
CA SER A 149 6.96 1.69 13.25
C SER A 149 6.85 2.31 11.87
N VAL A 150 5.63 2.47 11.35
CA VAL A 150 5.41 3.11 10.04
C VAL A 150 5.85 4.57 10.06
N GLN A 151 5.58 5.31 11.14
CA GLN A 151 6.03 6.70 11.29
C GLN A 151 7.55 6.84 11.23
N ALA A 152 8.32 5.89 11.77
CA ALA A 152 9.78 5.92 11.69
C ALA A 152 10.26 5.84 10.24
N HIS A 153 9.68 4.95 9.43
CA HIS A 153 9.99 4.83 8.01
C HIS A 153 9.47 6.01 7.19
N LEU A 154 8.31 6.57 7.54
CA LEU A 154 7.80 7.80 6.93
C LEU A 154 8.73 8.99 7.19
N ASN A 155 9.31 9.10 8.39
CA ASN A 155 10.28 10.15 8.71
C ASN A 155 11.57 10.00 7.87
N GLU A 156 12.04 8.78 7.68
CA GLU A 156 13.19 8.49 6.81
C GLU A 156 12.89 8.88 5.35
N VAL A 157 11.74 8.46 4.80
CA VAL A 157 11.32 8.85 3.46
C VAL A 157 11.13 10.37 3.34
N ALA A 158 10.59 11.02 4.38
CA ALA A 158 10.44 12.48 4.42
C ALA A 158 11.78 13.20 4.36
N TRP A 159 12.79 12.70 5.07
CA TRP A 159 14.15 13.24 5.02
C TRP A 159 14.74 13.16 3.60
N HIS A 160 14.60 12.03 2.92
CA HIS A 160 15.01 11.88 1.51
C HIS A 160 14.22 12.81 0.58
N PHE A 161 12.91 12.94 0.79
CA PHE A 161 12.06 13.82 -0.01
C PHE A 161 12.46 15.29 0.14
N GLU A 162 12.72 15.74 1.36
CA GLU A 162 13.19 17.09 1.68
C GLU A 162 14.57 17.37 1.08
N GLY A 163 15.47 16.38 1.12
CA GLY A 163 16.78 16.43 0.46
C GLY A 163 16.63 16.64 -1.04
N LEU A 164 15.86 15.79 -1.73
CA LEU A 164 15.59 15.93 -3.16
C LEU A 164 15.01 17.31 -3.49
N CYS A 165 14.00 17.74 -2.73
CA CYS A 165 13.38 19.05 -2.91
C CYS A 165 14.33 20.24 -2.69
N SER A 166 15.38 20.05 -1.90
CA SER A 166 16.42 21.03 -1.66
C SER A 166 17.39 21.11 -2.84
N GLU A 167 17.66 19.98 -3.49
CA GLU A 167 18.58 19.85 -4.63
C GLU A 167 17.93 20.29 -5.96
N VAL A 168 16.77 19.72 -6.30
CA VAL A 168 16.14 19.91 -7.62
C VAL A 168 14.98 20.90 -7.61
N GLY A 169 14.65 21.45 -6.44
CA GLY A 169 13.50 22.33 -6.25
C GLY A 169 12.21 21.56 -5.97
N MET A 170 11.09 22.28 -5.96
CA MET A 170 9.80 21.72 -5.55
C MET A 170 9.25 20.77 -6.62
N LEU A 171 9.02 19.52 -6.25
CA LEU A 171 8.33 18.58 -7.14
C LEU A 171 6.89 19.05 -7.39
N SER A 172 6.47 18.93 -8.64
CA SER A 172 5.11 19.27 -9.09
C SER A 172 4.56 18.35 -10.18
N ASP A 173 5.42 17.63 -10.89
CA ASP A 173 5.01 16.72 -11.96
C ASP A 173 4.80 15.28 -11.43
N ARG A 174 3.86 14.57 -12.07
CA ARG A 174 3.49 13.19 -11.70
C ARG A 174 4.64 12.21 -11.87
N MET A 175 5.49 12.37 -12.89
CA MET A 175 6.65 11.53 -13.14
C MET A 175 7.75 11.73 -12.10
N ASP A 176 7.93 12.94 -11.58
CA ASP A 176 8.90 13.19 -10.50
C ASP A 176 8.49 12.48 -9.21
N PHE A 177 7.20 12.50 -8.90
CA PHE A 177 6.63 11.75 -7.76
C PHE A 177 6.76 10.23 -7.93
N LEU A 178 6.49 9.71 -9.13
CA LEU A 178 6.70 8.31 -9.46
C LEU A 178 8.17 7.91 -9.28
N ARG A 179 9.10 8.67 -9.87
CA ARG A 179 10.56 8.44 -9.75
C ARG A 179 11.01 8.46 -8.30
N PHE A 180 10.51 9.41 -7.51
CA PHE A 180 10.80 9.47 -6.08
C PHE A 180 10.30 8.21 -5.36
N SER A 181 9.03 7.84 -5.56
CA SER A 181 8.40 6.69 -4.89
C SER A 181 9.14 5.38 -5.20
N VAL A 182 9.46 5.15 -6.47
CA VAL A 182 10.26 4.00 -6.93
C VAL A 182 11.65 4.01 -6.28
N THR A 183 12.32 5.16 -6.25
CA THR A 183 13.65 5.29 -5.63
C THR A 183 13.58 5.01 -4.13
N ALA A 184 12.59 5.56 -3.43
CA ALA A 184 12.34 5.33 -2.02
C ALA A 184 11.95 3.86 -1.72
N GLY A 185 11.41 3.14 -2.70
CA GLY A 185 11.18 1.70 -2.65
C GLY A 185 12.47 0.86 -2.53
N ASN A 186 13.61 1.41 -2.95
CA ASN A 186 14.94 0.78 -2.87
C ASN A 186 15.69 1.10 -1.56
N ILE A 187 15.11 1.87 -0.64
CA ILE A 187 15.70 2.08 0.69
C ILE A 187 15.54 0.78 1.49
N PRO A 188 16.60 0.16 2.02
CA PRO A 188 16.49 -1.02 2.86
C PRO A 188 15.66 -0.74 4.11
N ARG A 189 14.64 -1.57 4.36
CA ARG A 189 13.74 -1.44 5.52
C ARG A 189 13.85 -2.66 6.43
N LYS A 190 13.46 -2.50 7.68
CA LYS A 190 13.44 -3.57 8.67
C LYS A 190 12.30 -3.31 9.67
N LYS A 191 11.38 -4.27 9.82
CA LYS A 191 10.36 -4.23 10.87
C LYS A 191 10.93 -4.79 12.17
N LYS A 192 10.30 -4.44 13.29
CA LYS A 192 10.67 -5.01 14.60
C LYS A 192 10.44 -6.53 14.57
N GLY A 193 11.49 -7.30 14.87
CA GLY A 193 11.42 -8.77 14.91
C GLY A 193 11.91 -9.46 13.65
N GLU A 194 12.07 -8.73 12.53
CA GLU A 194 12.68 -9.29 11.32
C GLU A 194 14.19 -9.42 11.49
N GLN A 195 14.77 -10.46 10.88
CA GLN A 195 16.22 -10.70 10.94
C GLN A 195 16.96 -9.93 9.85
N SER A 196 16.44 -9.95 8.63
CA SER A 196 17.00 -9.31 7.44
C SER A 196 16.34 -7.98 7.11
N TYR A 197 17.05 -7.14 6.36
CA TYR A 197 16.44 -6.03 5.65
C TYR A 197 15.65 -6.54 4.44
N PHE A 198 14.65 -5.78 4.01
CA PHE A 198 13.88 -5.99 2.79
C PHE A 198 13.76 -4.70 1.99
N TYR A 199 13.40 -4.79 0.71
CA TYR A 199 13.09 -3.65 -0.13
C TYR A 199 11.58 -3.54 -0.32
N ALA A 200 11.03 -2.36 -0.04
CA ALA A 200 9.59 -2.15 -0.11
C ALA A 200 9.02 -2.35 -1.51
N LYS A 201 9.80 -2.07 -2.56
CA LYS A 201 9.37 -2.29 -3.95
C LYS A 201 9.07 -3.76 -4.25
N ASP A 202 9.84 -4.70 -3.68
CA ASP A 202 9.72 -6.12 -3.97
C ASP A 202 8.48 -6.67 -3.26
N ASN A 203 8.30 -6.29 -2.00
CA ASN A 203 7.10 -6.63 -1.23
C ASN A 203 5.84 -6.00 -1.83
N PHE A 204 5.91 -4.75 -2.31
CA PHE A 204 4.79 -4.09 -2.98
C PHE A 204 4.39 -4.80 -4.27
N TYR A 205 5.37 -5.12 -5.12
CA TYR A 205 5.10 -5.86 -6.35
C TYR A 205 4.48 -7.22 -6.04
N GLN A 206 5.07 -8.00 -5.13
CA GLN A 206 4.55 -9.31 -4.73
C GLN A 206 3.14 -9.21 -4.14
N PHE A 207 2.87 -8.21 -3.30
CA PHE A 207 1.56 -7.99 -2.70
C PHE A 207 0.45 -7.87 -3.76
N TRP A 208 0.71 -7.17 -4.87
CA TRP A 208 -0.28 -7.04 -5.95
C TRP A 208 -0.65 -8.40 -6.57
N PHE A 209 0.31 -9.31 -6.74
CA PHE A 209 0.01 -10.65 -7.24
C PHE A 209 -0.77 -11.46 -6.22
N ASP A 210 -0.31 -11.46 -4.96
CA ASP A 210 -0.92 -12.28 -3.93
C ASP A 210 -2.39 -11.91 -3.68
N HIS A 211 -2.77 -10.63 -3.88
CA HIS A 211 -4.10 -10.13 -3.54
C HIS A 211 -5.01 -9.81 -4.74
N PHE A 212 -4.45 -9.50 -5.91
CA PHE A 212 -5.25 -9.08 -7.06
C PHE A 212 -5.08 -9.98 -8.28
N HIS A 213 -4.19 -10.97 -8.24
CA HIS A 213 -4.19 -11.98 -9.28
C HIS A 213 -5.49 -12.78 -9.18
N SER A 214 -6.24 -12.79 -10.27
CA SER A 214 -7.41 -13.65 -10.37
C SER A 214 -6.88 -15.08 -10.30
N SER A 215 -6.97 -15.72 -9.14
CA SER A 215 -7.06 -17.17 -9.14
C SER A 215 -8.33 -17.44 -9.90
N GLY A 216 -8.22 -17.75 -11.19
CA GLY A 216 -9.36 -18.08 -12.02
C GLY A 216 -10.25 -19.04 -11.24
N GLU A 217 -11.57 -18.86 -11.35
CA GLU A 217 -12.52 -19.89 -10.93
C GLU A 217 -11.95 -21.26 -11.35
N THR A 218 -11.72 -22.13 -10.35
CA THR A 218 -11.01 -23.43 -10.39
C THR A 218 -9.48 -23.44 -10.30
N ALA A 219 -8.97 -23.50 -9.06
CA ALA A 219 -7.82 -24.35 -8.72
C ALA A 219 -8.28 -25.41 -7.70
N ASN A 220 -8.98 -26.43 -8.23
CA ASN A 220 -8.95 -27.75 -7.60
C ASN A 220 -7.48 -28.13 -7.35
N ASN A 221 -7.23 -28.70 -6.18
CA ASN A 221 -6.00 -29.36 -5.76
C ASN A 221 -5.12 -29.85 -6.92
N ASN A 222 -3.87 -29.34 -6.96
CA ASN A 222 -2.62 -30.05 -7.27
C ASN A 222 -1.65 -29.16 -8.06
N VAL A 223 -0.80 -28.40 -7.37
CA VAL A 223 0.58 -28.16 -7.83
C VAL A 223 1.50 -28.03 -6.61
N ILE A 224 1.77 -29.16 -5.93
CA ILE A 224 3.07 -29.36 -5.27
C ILE A 224 3.77 -30.45 -6.08
N GLU A 225 4.31 -30.09 -7.23
CA GLU A 225 5.28 -30.93 -7.92
C GLU A 225 6.01 -30.11 -9.00
N MET A 226 6.85 -29.15 -8.60
CA MET A 226 7.87 -28.63 -9.52
C MET A 226 9.12 -28.05 -8.84
N LEU A 227 9.44 -28.45 -7.61
CA LEU A 227 10.74 -28.13 -6.98
C LEU A 227 11.33 -29.32 -6.21
N THR A 228 11.58 -30.43 -6.91
CA THR A 228 12.62 -31.38 -6.49
C THR A 228 13.55 -31.65 -7.66
N PRO A 229 14.86 -31.35 -7.55
CA PRO A 229 15.82 -31.74 -8.56
C PRO A 229 15.96 -33.27 -8.55
N SER A 230 15.82 -33.87 -9.72
CA SER A 230 16.05 -35.29 -9.96
C SER A 230 17.51 -35.64 -9.67
N ASN A 231 17.73 -36.33 -8.54
CA ASN A 231 18.97 -37.04 -8.26
C ASN A 231 19.13 -38.18 -9.27
N ASN A 232 19.88 -37.94 -10.34
CA ASN A 232 20.35 -39.02 -11.20
C ASN A 232 21.61 -39.63 -10.57
N SER A 233 21.43 -40.68 -9.77
CA SER A 233 22.50 -41.55 -9.32
C SER A 233 22.38 -42.88 -10.06
N GLY A 234 23.48 -43.28 -10.71
CA GLY A 234 23.52 -44.42 -11.60
C GLY A 234 23.62 -45.77 -10.91
N SER A 235 23.18 -46.80 -11.63
CA SER A 235 23.59 -48.22 -11.59
C SER A 235 22.79 -48.88 -12.72
N GLY A 236 23.35 -49.49 -13.77
CA GLY A 236 24.30 -50.61 -13.75
C GLY A 236 23.53 -51.91 -14.03
N SER A 237 24.03 -52.73 -14.96
CA SER A 237 23.54 -54.05 -15.45
C SER A 237 22.49 -53.96 -16.58
N SER A 238 22.63 -54.57 -17.75
CA SER A 238 23.30 -55.82 -18.14
C SER A 238 23.78 -55.75 -19.59
#